data_AF-A0A942FHJ6-F1
#
_entry.id   AF-A0A942FHJ6-F1
#
_cell.length_a   1.000
_cell.length_b   1.000
_cell.length_c   1.000
_cell.angle_alpha   90.00
_cell.angle_beta   90.00
_cell.angle_gamma   90.00
#
_symmetry.space_group_name_H-M   'P 1'
#
loop_
_entity.id
_entity.type
_entity.pdbx_description
1 polymer ?
#
loop_
_entity_poly.entity_id
_entity_poly.type
_entity_poly.pdbx_seq_one_letter_code
_entity_poly.pdbx_strand_id
1 'polypeptide(L)'
;MKGWTEEEMGNTNLMAPCGLYCGVCGVYIATRDKNEKFRAVMGNLYGTKPEETECLGCMQPDPPEKLYGYCKSCSIRNCVRSKGDYSCHQCKEWPCGLIENFGFATGIRGMKRAIPVWRSKIAEHGDEKGSVEWARSESERYHCPSCGEPLFRGAQRCRVCKKSVAEELDGSL
;
A
#
# COMPACT_ATOMS: atom_id res chain seq x y z
N MET A 1 1.09 13.76 10.14
CA MET A 1 0.93 14.32 8.76
C MET A 1 -0.55 14.54 8.49
N LYS A 2 -0.98 15.42 7.57
CA LYS A 2 -2.41 15.42 7.19
C LYS A 2 -2.75 14.04 6.61
N GLY A 3 -3.83 13.41 7.08
CA GLY A 3 -4.29 12.10 6.58
C GLY A 3 -3.66 10.85 7.22
N TRP A 4 -2.52 10.96 7.93
CA TRP A 4 -1.85 9.83 8.59
C TRP A 4 -1.19 10.20 9.92
N THR A 5 -1.32 9.31 10.90
CA THR A 5 -0.68 9.43 12.22
C THR A 5 0.67 8.71 12.27
N GLU A 6 1.52 9.08 13.23
CA GLU A 6 2.78 8.35 13.51
C GLU A 6 2.53 6.90 13.94
N GLU A 7 1.44 6.66 14.67
CA GLU A 7 1.00 5.32 15.05
C GLU A 7 0.68 4.46 13.82
N GLU A 8 -0.02 5.01 12.83
CA GLU A 8 -0.29 4.29 11.58
C GLU A 8 1.01 3.95 10.83
N MET A 9 1.96 4.88 10.78
CA MET A 9 3.26 4.67 10.12
C MET A 9 4.14 3.65 10.87
N GLY A 10 3.96 3.52 12.18
CA GLY A 10 4.57 2.49 13.01
C GLY A 10 3.87 1.12 12.96
N ASN A 11 2.67 1.04 12.34
CA ASN A 11 1.87 -0.18 12.38
C ASN A 11 2.37 -1.22 11.36
N THR A 12 3.00 -2.28 11.86
CA THR A 12 3.54 -3.38 11.05
C THR A 12 2.47 -4.13 10.25
N ASN A 13 1.19 -4.13 10.68
CA ASN A 13 0.09 -4.71 9.89
C ASN A 13 -0.09 -4.00 8.55
N LEU A 14 0.28 -2.72 8.46
CA LEU A 14 0.17 -1.89 7.26
C LEU A 14 1.40 -2.00 6.34
N MET A 15 2.47 -2.63 6.80
CA MET A 15 3.73 -2.78 6.06
C MET A 15 3.60 -3.88 5.00
N ALA A 16 2.92 -3.56 3.90
CA ALA A 16 2.65 -4.51 2.84
C ALA A 16 3.95 -5.12 2.28
N PRO A 17 4.05 -6.46 2.19
CA PRO A 17 5.32 -7.12 1.91
C PRO A 17 5.82 -6.81 0.49
N CYS A 18 4.92 -6.48 -0.44
CA CYS A 18 5.25 -6.10 -1.80
C CYS A 18 5.78 -4.66 -1.94
N GLY A 19 5.77 -3.85 -0.88
CA GLY A 19 6.12 -2.42 -0.92
C GLY A 19 4.94 -1.52 -1.32
N LEU A 20 3.78 -2.08 -1.63
CA LEU A 20 2.56 -1.29 -1.85
C LEU A 20 1.90 -0.97 -0.50
N TYR A 21 2.51 -0.07 0.28
CA TYR A 21 2.13 0.28 1.66
C TYR A 21 0.60 0.34 1.87
N CYS A 22 0.07 -0.34 2.90
CA CYS A 22 -1.37 -0.43 3.10
C CYS A 22 -1.97 0.86 3.64
N GLY A 23 -1.20 1.69 4.36
CA GLY A 23 -1.70 2.96 4.88
C GLY A 23 -2.23 3.90 3.79
N VAL A 24 -1.74 3.75 2.56
CA VAL A 24 -2.16 4.54 1.38
C VAL A 24 -3.09 3.78 0.44
N CYS A 25 -3.52 2.57 0.82
CA CYS A 25 -4.46 1.75 0.05
C CYS A 25 -5.89 2.30 0.18
N GLY A 26 -6.60 2.45 -0.94
CA GLY A 26 -7.98 2.92 -0.93
C GLY A 26 -8.94 2.07 -0.07
N VAL A 27 -8.77 0.74 -0.05
CA VAL A 27 -9.60 -0.16 0.77
C VAL A 27 -9.36 0.05 2.27
N TYR A 28 -8.09 0.17 2.69
CA TYR A 28 -7.74 0.46 4.08
C TYR A 28 -8.28 1.83 4.50
N ILE A 29 -8.03 2.87 3.69
CA ILE A 29 -8.50 4.24 3.95
C ILE A 29 -10.02 4.27 4.07
N ALA A 30 -10.75 3.59 3.17
CA ALA A 30 -12.20 3.50 3.24
C ALA A 30 -12.70 2.84 4.54
N THR A 31 -12.00 1.79 5.01
CA THR A 31 -12.31 1.09 6.26
C THR A 31 -12.03 1.99 7.48
N ARG A 32 -10.82 2.56 7.54
CA ARG A 32 -10.35 3.45 8.62
C ARG A 32 -11.28 4.66 8.79
N ASP A 33 -11.64 5.29 7.68
CA ASP A 33 -12.44 6.52 7.69
C ASP A 33 -13.95 6.24 7.75
N LYS A 34 -14.37 4.96 7.84
CA LYS A 34 -15.78 4.53 7.78
C LYS A 34 -16.53 5.11 6.58
N ASN A 35 -15.85 5.16 5.42
CA ASN A 35 -16.34 5.80 4.22
C ASN A 35 -16.99 4.79 3.27
N GLU A 36 -18.28 4.54 3.48
CA GLU A 36 -19.10 3.59 2.71
C GLU A 36 -19.12 3.88 1.20
N LYS A 37 -19.21 5.16 0.82
CA LYS A 37 -19.22 5.55 -0.60
C LYS A 37 -17.89 5.20 -1.26
N PHE A 38 -16.77 5.49 -0.61
CA PHE A 38 -15.45 5.17 -1.15
C PHE A 38 -15.20 3.66 -1.15
N ARG A 39 -15.68 2.94 -0.12
CA ARG A 39 -15.66 1.48 -0.07
C ARG A 39 -16.37 0.87 -1.28
N ALA A 40 -17.58 1.32 -1.59
CA ALA A 40 -18.32 0.85 -2.76
C ALA A 40 -17.56 1.11 -4.09
N VAL A 41 -16.91 2.27 -4.23
CA VAL A 41 -16.06 2.58 -5.40
C VAL A 41 -14.90 1.60 -5.52
N MET A 42 -14.21 1.29 -4.42
CA MET A 42 -13.12 0.31 -4.42
C MET A 42 -13.62 -1.11 -4.72
N GLY A 43 -14.75 -1.51 -4.16
CA GLY A 43 -15.36 -2.81 -4.43
C GLY A 43 -15.70 -2.97 -5.92
N ASN A 44 -16.34 -1.96 -6.51
CA ASN A 44 -16.65 -1.95 -7.95
C ASN A 44 -15.40 -1.99 -8.84
N LEU A 45 -14.35 -1.24 -8.47
CA LEU A 45 -13.10 -1.19 -9.25
C LEU A 45 -12.42 -2.56 -9.32
N TYR A 46 -12.48 -3.33 -8.24
CA TYR A 46 -11.78 -4.61 -8.13
C TYR A 46 -12.70 -5.84 -8.21
N GLY A 47 -14.01 -5.65 -8.40
CA GLY A 47 -14.99 -6.73 -8.48
C GLY A 47 -15.21 -7.49 -7.17
N THR A 48 -15.10 -6.83 -6.02
CA THR A 48 -15.31 -7.43 -4.70
C THR A 48 -16.61 -6.95 -4.06
N LYS A 49 -17.24 -7.82 -3.27
CA LYS A 49 -18.46 -7.46 -2.52
C LYS A 49 -18.12 -6.50 -1.36
N PRO A 50 -19.08 -5.70 -0.86
CA PRO A 50 -18.82 -4.77 0.25
C PRO A 50 -18.17 -5.43 1.47
N GLU A 51 -18.61 -6.64 1.84
CA GLU A 51 -18.11 -7.41 2.98
C GLU A 51 -16.68 -7.94 2.76
N GLU A 52 -16.25 -8.03 1.49
CA GLU A 52 -14.91 -8.41 1.09
C GLU A 52 -14.01 -7.20 0.84
N THR A 53 -14.56 -5.98 0.90
CA THR A 53 -13.90 -4.69 0.65
C THR A 53 -13.61 -3.95 1.96
N GLU A 54 -13.19 -4.68 2.99
CA GLU A 54 -12.71 -4.12 4.26
C GLU A 54 -11.32 -4.62 4.58
N CYS A 55 -10.49 -3.78 5.22
CA CYS A 55 -9.11 -4.15 5.53
C CYS A 55 -8.53 -3.36 6.70
N LEU A 56 -7.78 -4.05 7.56
CA LEU A 56 -6.97 -3.47 8.65
C LEU A 56 -5.46 -3.69 8.42
N GLY A 57 -5.05 -3.93 7.18
CA GLY A 57 -3.65 -4.16 6.78
C GLY A 57 -3.38 -5.59 6.34
N CYS A 58 -2.58 -5.79 5.30
CA CYS A 58 -2.40 -7.14 4.75
C CYS A 58 -1.46 -8.02 5.59
N MET A 59 -0.66 -7.46 6.50
CA MET A 59 0.27 -8.21 7.34
C MET A 59 -0.26 -8.53 8.74
N GLN A 60 -1.55 -8.33 8.99
CA GLN A 60 -2.22 -8.79 10.22
C GLN A 60 -1.85 -10.24 10.59
N PRO A 61 -1.69 -10.55 11.89
CA PRO A 61 -1.47 -11.92 12.34
C PRO A 61 -2.63 -12.82 11.91
N ASP A 62 -2.36 -14.12 11.79
CA ASP A 62 -3.42 -15.09 11.48
C ASP A 62 -4.08 -15.59 12.78
N PRO A 63 -5.42 -15.76 12.80
CA PRO A 63 -6.36 -15.32 11.76
C PRO A 63 -6.52 -13.79 11.76
N PRO A 64 -6.62 -13.14 10.58
CA PRO A 64 -6.79 -11.69 10.51
C PRO A 64 -8.20 -11.26 10.92
N GLU A 65 -8.34 -10.10 11.55
CA GLU A 65 -9.64 -9.55 11.94
C GLU A 65 -10.45 -9.13 10.70
N LYS A 66 -9.87 -8.28 9.83
CA LYS A 66 -10.46 -7.87 8.55
C LYS A 66 -9.42 -7.80 7.46
N LEU A 67 -9.49 -8.71 6.49
CA LEU A 67 -8.57 -8.76 5.37
C LEU A 67 -9.32 -8.60 4.05
N TYR A 68 -8.83 -7.68 3.20
CA TYR A 68 -9.38 -7.46 1.88
C TYR A 68 -9.38 -8.76 1.07
N GLY A 69 -10.46 -9.04 0.33
CA GLY A 69 -10.64 -10.28 -0.43
C GLY A 69 -9.43 -10.66 -1.29
N TYR A 70 -8.90 -9.72 -2.08
CA TYR A 70 -7.72 -9.96 -2.91
C TYR A 70 -6.45 -10.29 -2.09
N CYS A 71 -6.31 -9.71 -0.90
CA CYS A 71 -5.18 -9.96 -0.03
C CYS A 71 -5.23 -11.34 0.64
N LYS A 72 -6.42 -11.97 0.75
CA LYS A 72 -6.58 -13.33 1.29
C LYS A 72 -5.88 -14.38 0.42
N SER A 73 -5.86 -14.20 -0.89
CA SER A 73 -5.25 -15.13 -1.87
C SER A 73 -3.98 -14.59 -2.52
N CYS A 74 -3.32 -13.59 -1.91
CA CYS A 74 -2.16 -12.93 -2.51
C CYS A 74 -0.89 -13.82 -2.44
N SER A 75 -0.40 -14.26 -3.59
CA SER A 75 0.81 -15.10 -3.70
C SER A 75 2.07 -14.44 -3.15
N ILE A 76 2.21 -13.10 -3.27
CA ILE A 76 3.39 -12.38 -2.74
C ILE A 76 3.40 -12.43 -1.20
N ARG A 77 2.23 -12.22 -0.57
CA ARG A 77 2.07 -12.32 0.89
C ARG A 77 2.41 -13.73 1.38
N ASN A 78 1.89 -14.75 0.71
CA ASN A 78 2.14 -16.15 1.06
C ASN A 78 3.62 -16.51 0.91
N CYS A 79 4.26 -16.04 -0.17
CA CYS A 79 5.69 -16.25 -0.41
C CYS A 79 6.54 -15.68 0.73
N VAL A 80 6.35 -14.42 1.08
CA VAL A 80 7.12 -13.77 2.16
C VAL A 80 6.95 -14.50 3.50
N ARG A 81 5.71 -14.86 3.86
CA ARG A 81 5.44 -15.64 5.08
C ARG A 81 6.11 -17.02 5.08
N SER A 82 6.06 -17.73 3.96
CA SER A 82 6.69 -19.06 3.85
C SER A 82 8.21 -19.03 4.02
N LYS A 83 8.85 -17.89 3.72
CA LYS A 83 10.28 -17.67 3.89
C LYS A 83 10.67 -17.22 5.30
N GLY A 84 9.68 -16.91 6.16
CA GLY A 84 9.93 -16.27 7.46
C GLY A 84 10.34 -14.80 7.37
N ASP A 85 10.26 -14.21 6.18
CA ASP A 85 10.47 -12.78 5.95
C ASP A 85 9.18 -12.01 6.30
N TYR A 86 9.30 -10.69 6.48
CA TYR A 86 8.14 -9.79 6.64
C TYR A 86 7.93 -8.89 5.41
N SER A 87 8.93 -8.75 4.53
CA SER A 87 8.77 -7.98 3.30
C SER A 87 9.76 -8.37 2.20
N CYS A 88 9.38 -8.13 0.94
CA CYS A 88 10.22 -8.35 -0.23
C CYS A 88 11.53 -7.53 -0.21
N HIS A 89 11.65 -6.51 0.64
CA HIS A 89 12.92 -5.80 0.77
C HIS A 89 14.04 -6.72 1.28
N GLN A 90 13.73 -7.78 2.05
CA GLN A 90 14.67 -8.81 2.51
C GLN A 90 15.03 -9.83 1.42
N CYS A 91 14.24 -9.91 0.34
CA CYS A 91 14.39 -10.94 -0.69
C CYS A 91 15.59 -10.66 -1.61
N LYS A 92 16.60 -11.54 -1.58
CA LYS A 92 17.82 -11.43 -2.42
C LYS A 92 17.55 -11.56 -3.93
N GLU A 93 16.45 -12.21 -4.29
CA GLU A 93 16.04 -12.44 -5.69
C GLU A 93 15.16 -11.30 -6.25
N TRP A 94 14.97 -10.22 -5.49
CA TRP A 94 14.08 -9.13 -5.90
C TRP A 94 14.72 -8.25 -7.00
N PRO A 95 13.98 -7.86 -8.07
CA PRO A 95 12.59 -8.25 -8.36
C PRO A 95 12.52 -9.67 -8.96
N CYS A 96 11.69 -10.53 -8.36
CA CYS A 96 11.52 -11.91 -8.83
C CYS A 96 10.27 -12.06 -9.71
N GLY A 97 10.04 -13.27 -10.24
CA GLY A 97 8.92 -13.56 -11.14
C GLY A 97 7.52 -13.22 -10.58
N LEU A 98 7.31 -13.25 -9.26
CA LEU A 98 6.04 -12.83 -8.65
C LEU A 98 5.79 -11.31 -8.77
N ILE A 99 6.87 -10.53 -8.82
CA ILE A 99 6.83 -9.07 -8.97
C ILE A 99 6.75 -8.70 -10.45
N GLU A 100 7.56 -9.34 -11.29
CA GLU A 100 7.61 -9.09 -12.73
C GLU A 100 6.31 -9.45 -13.44
N ASN A 101 5.64 -10.53 -13.01
CA ASN A 101 4.40 -11.02 -13.63
C ASN A 101 3.14 -10.60 -12.88
N PHE A 102 3.19 -9.52 -12.08
CA PHE A 102 2.01 -9.05 -11.36
C PHE A 102 0.94 -8.50 -12.32
N GLY A 103 -0.32 -8.84 -12.09
CA GLY A 103 -1.42 -8.57 -13.03
C GLY A 103 -1.77 -7.10 -13.30
N PHE A 104 -1.10 -6.15 -12.63
CA PHE A 104 -1.36 -4.72 -12.80
C PHE A 104 -0.06 -3.95 -13.02
N ALA A 105 0.07 -3.29 -14.18
CA ALA A 105 1.26 -2.51 -14.53
C ALA A 105 1.57 -1.39 -13.53
N THR A 106 0.55 -0.69 -13.04
CA THR A 106 0.66 0.32 -11.98
C THR A 106 1.20 -0.28 -10.68
N GLY A 107 0.75 -1.48 -10.33
CA GLY A 107 1.26 -2.27 -9.21
C GLY A 107 2.74 -2.62 -9.39
N ILE A 108 3.15 -3.10 -10.57
CA ILE A 108 4.56 -3.40 -10.88
C ILE A 108 5.43 -2.14 -10.66
N ARG A 109 5.03 -1.00 -11.24
CA ARG A 109 5.75 0.28 -11.08
C ARG A 109 5.85 0.68 -9.60
N GLY A 110 4.73 0.60 -8.87
CA GLY A 110 4.68 0.90 -7.45
C GLY A 110 5.63 0.02 -6.62
N MET A 111 5.61 -1.29 -6.84
CA MET A 111 6.50 -2.24 -6.15
C MET A 111 7.98 -1.99 -6.48
N LYS A 112 8.30 -1.80 -7.78
CA LYS A 112 9.66 -1.53 -8.26
C LYS A 112 10.23 -0.20 -7.76
N ARG A 113 9.38 0.77 -7.45
CA ARG A 113 9.78 2.03 -6.80
C ARG A 113 9.93 1.86 -5.28
N ALA A 114 8.94 1.28 -4.62
CA ALA A 114 8.83 1.34 -3.16
C ALA A 114 9.83 0.42 -2.43
N ILE A 115 10.11 -0.78 -2.94
CA ILE A 115 11.02 -1.72 -2.28
C ILE A 115 12.47 -1.19 -2.22
N PRO A 116 13.05 -0.61 -3.30
CA PRO A 116 14.36 0.02 -3.20
C PRO A 116 14.41 1.17 -2.21
N VAL A 117 13.35 1.98 -2.11
CA VAL A 117 13.24 3.05 -1.10
C VAL A 117 13.25 2.45 0.30
N TRP A 118 12.50 1.36 0.53
CA TRP A 118 12.50 0.67 1.82
C TRP A 118 13.92 0.20 2.18
N ARG A 119 14.61 -0.49 1.26
CA ARG A 119 16.01 -0.91 1.47
C ARG A 119 16.93 0.25 1.83
N SER A 120 16.79 1.38 1.15
CA SER A 120 17.57 2.59 1.42
C SER A 120 17.33 3.09 2.84
N LYS A 121 16.06 3.16 3.28
CA LYS A 121 15.71 3.59 4.64
C LYS A 121 16.18 2.64 5.72
N ILE A 122 16.17 1.33 5.47
CA ILE A 122 16.76 0.34 6.38
C ILE A 122 18.28 0.52 6.49
N ALA A 123 18.96 0.74 5.38
CA ALA A 123 20.40 0.97 5.37
C ALA A 123 20.79 2.27 6.13
N GLU A 124 19.96 3.31 6.03
CA GLU A 124 20.20 4.61 6.67
C GLU A 124 19.87 4.62 8.17
N HIS A 125 18.82 3.90 8.59
CA HIS A 125 18.23 4.07 9.92
C HIS A 125 18.14 2.78 10.76
N GLY A 126 18.54 1.63 10.22
CA GLY A 126 18.27 0.32 10.82
C GLY A 126 16.87 -0.20 10.52
N ASP A 127 16.60 -1.46 10.89
CA ASP A 127 15.42 -2.19 10.43
C ASP A 127 14.08 -1.59 10.87
N GLU A 128 13.89 -1.42 12.19
CA GLU A 128 12.64 -0.91 12.75
C GLU A 128 12.39 0.54 12.32
N LYS A 129 13.36 1.43 12.59
CA LYS A 129 13.23 2.86 12.26
C LYS A 129 13.15 3.06 10.76
N GLY A 130 13.96 2.36 9.97
CA GLY A 130 13.94 2.44 8.52
C GLY A 130 12.59 2.03 7.91
N SER A 131 11.91 1.05 8.50
CA SER A 131 10.56 0.67 8.07
C SER A 131 9.52 1.76 8.35
N VAL A 132 9.62 2.46 9.49
CA VAL A 132 8.76 3.61 9.80
C VAL A 132 9.06 4.78 8.87
N GLU A 133 10.34 5.09 8.61
CA GLU A 133 10.73 6.14 7.66
C GLU A 133 10.28 5.84 6.23
N TRP A 134 10.31 4.56 5.83
CA TRP A 134 9.74 4.12 4.57
C TRP A 134 8.24 4.36 4.53
N ALA A 135 7.48 3.89 5.53
CA ALA A 135 6.04 4.10 5.62
C ALA A 135 5.66 5.60 5.63
N ARG A 136 6.48 6.44 6.27
CA ARG A 136 6.35 7.91 6.22
C ARG A 136 6.55 8.45 4.82
N SER A 137 7.61 8.06 4.12
CA SER A 137 7.85 8.50 2.75
C SER A 137 6.73 8.07 1.78
N GLU A 138 6.13 6.90 2.00
CA GLU A 138 4.98 6.45 1.24
C GLU A 138 3.75 7.31 1.54
N SER A 139 3.51 7.64 2.81
CA SER A 139 2.40 8.53 3.21
C SER A 139 2.56 9.94 2.64
N GLU A 140 3.79 10.48 2.65
CA GLU A 140 4.13 11.77 2.04
C GLU A 140 3.84 11.79 0.55
N ARG A 141 4.28 10.75 -0.17
CA ARG A 141 4.11 10.62 -1.61
C ARG A 141 2.65 10.78 -2.03
N TYR A 142 1.71 10.19 -1.29
CA TYR A 142 0.30 10.22 -1.66
C TYR A 142 -0.43 11.47 -1.14
N HIS A 143 0.17 12.63 -1.37
CA HIS A 143 -0.49 13.93 -1.26
C HIS A 143 -0.61 14.58 -2.64
N CYS A 144 -1.67 15.36 -2.85
CA CYS A 144 -1.80 16.13 -4.07
C CYS A 144 -0.66 17.14 -4.18
N PRO A 145 0.13 17.15 -5.27
CA PRO A 145 1.27 18.05 -5.42
C PRO A 145 0.87 19.53 -5.58
N SER A 146 -0.41 19.82 -5.80
CA SER A 146 -0.91 21.18 -5.98
C SER A 146 -1.56 21.77 -4.72
N CYS A 147 -2.25 20.97 -3.91
CA CYS A 147 -2.99 21.49 -2.76
C CYS A 147 -2.72 20.74 -1.44
N GLY A 148 -1.83 19.75 -1.44
CA GLY A 148 -1.47 18.99 -0.24
C GLY A 148 -2.62 18.15 0.34
N GLU A 149 -3.67 17.85 -0.42
CA GLU A 149 -4.73 16.97 0.05
C GLU A 149 -4.24 15.52 0.06
N PRO A 150 -4.43 14.75 1.16
CA PRO A 150 -4.12 13.32 1.18
C PRO A 150 -4.92 12.56 0.14
N LEU A 151 -4.26 11.72 -0.64
CA LEU A 151 -4.84 10.87 -1.67
C LEU A 151 -4.62 9.40 -1.31
N PHE A 152 -5.02 8.52 -2.23
CA PHE A 152 -4.80 7.09 -2.12
C PHE A 152 -3.98 6.62 -3.33
N ARG A 153 -3.31 5.48 -3.21
CA ARG A 153 -2.61 4.83 -4.31
C ARG A 153 -3.59 4.52 -5.45
N GLY A 154 -3.25 4.97 -6.66
CA GLY A 154 -4.07 4.86 -7.86
C GLY A 154 -4.98 6.07 -8.12
N ALA A 155 -4.94 7.12 -7.28
CA ALA A 155 -5.70 8.33 -7.52
C ALA A 155 -5.36 8.95 -8.89
N GLN A 156 -6.37 9.16 -9.73
CA GLN A 156 -6.20 9.77 -11.06
C GLN A 156 -6.35 11.30 -11.02
N ARG A 157 -7.23 11.81 -10.14
CA ARG A 157 -7.48 13.24 -9.94
C ARG A 157 -7.60 13.56 -8.46
N CYS A 158 -7.13 14.74 -8.05
CA CYS A 158 -7.33 15.22 -6.69
C CYS A 158 -8.82 15.48 -6.41
N ARG A 159 -9.34 14.93 -5.31
CA ARG A 159 -10.76 15.12 -4.94
C ARG A 159 -11.11 16.58 -4.59
N VAL A 160 -10.14 17.36 -4.13
CA VAL A 160 -10.33 18.78 -3.75
C VAL A 160 -10.07 19.70 -4.94
N CYS A 161 -8.83 19.84 -5.40
CA CYS A 161 -8.48 20.81 -6.45
C CYS A 161 -8.69 20.32 -7.90
N LYS A 162 -9.12 19.07 -8.10
CA LYS A 162 -9.43 18.46 -9.41
C LYS A 162 -8.26 18.30 -10.39
N LYS A 163 -7.05 18.72 -10.01
CA LYS A 163 -5.81 18.50 -10.78
C LYS A 163 -5.65 17.00 -11.11
N SER A 164 -5.26 16.69 -12.33
CA SER A 164 -4.80 15.34 -12.69
C SER A 164 -3.51 15.04 -11.94
N VAL A 165 -3.42 13.85 -11.35
CA VAL A 165 -2.27 13.44 -10.52
C VAL A 165 -1.74 12.06 -10.91
N ALA A 166 -2.33 11.43 -11.93
CA ALA A 166 -1.98 10.07 -12.34
C ALA A 166 -0.50 9.97 -12.69
N GLU A 167 -0.02 10.83 -13.60
CA GLU A 167 1.35 10.81 -14.10
C GLU A 167 2.39 11.19 -13.02
N GLU A 168 2.06 12.06 -12.07
CA GLU A 168 2.95 12.36 -10.94
C GLU A 168 3.02 11.24 -9.89
N LEU A 169 1.98 10.40 -9.80
CA LEU A 169 1.85 9.34 -8.81
C LEU A 169 2.17 7.95 -9.39
N ASP A 170 1.17 7.21 -9.85
CA ASP A 170 1.33 5.78 -10.21
C ASP A 170 1.23 5.53 -11.73
N GLY A 171 1.04 6.58 -12.51
CA GLY A 171 0.63 6.57 -13.90
C GLY A 171 -0.88 6.37 -14.08
N SER A 172 -1.32 6.51 -15.32
CA SER A 172 -2.66 6.14 -15.76
C SER A 172 -2.92 4.63 -15.62
N LEU A 173 -4.18 4.29 -15.34
CA LEU A 173 -4.71 2.92 -15.23
C LEU A 173 -4.93 2.31 -16.61
#